data_AF-A0A182FAB7-F1
#
_entry.id   AF-A0A182FAB7-F1
#
_cell.length_a   1.000
_cell.length_b   1.000
_cell.length_c   1.000
_cell.angle_alpha   90.00
_cell.angle_beta   90.00
_cell.angle_gamma   90.00
#
_symmetry.space_group_name_H-M   'P 1'
#
loop_
_entity.id
_entity.type
_entity.pdbx_description
1 polymer ?
#
loop_
_entity_poly.entity_id
_entity_poly.type
_entity_poly.pdbx_seq_one_letter_code
_entity_poly.pdbx_strand_id
1 'polypeptide(L)'
;MKTFVSIALCLFVATVSVSAQLSMSEFGEIVDQYRVRFEELSEDKDAFVRLARVLIRAELKGLNEATLANLADARNEIDDVLTEIRTEIADATLEANANEECLLRLVDLVIDEGRTAGDGMSSCAADKIEIKEGLGDEFRTLTNTLQRISTAAAEYPLFSYTQHNSFAEPQEHVDWLEENYDAQVAFWDNVARPEAQEDLDNLEINRPALVAENRACLDAVVARLNTAVNGIRQQINSC
;
A
#
# COMPACT_ATOMS: atom_id res chain seq x y z
N MET A 1 -67.48 -0.49 46.91
CA MET A 1 -68.26 -1.52 46.19
C MET A 1 -68.49 -1.03 44.77
N LYS A 2 -68.06 -1.82 43.75
CA LYS A 2 -68.67 -2.03 42.41
C LYS A 2 -68.90 -0.76 41.54
N THR A 3 -68.45 -0.63 40.29
CA THR A 3 -68.14 -1.60 39.22
C THR A 3 -67.46 -0.87 38.04
N PHE A 4 -66.56 -1.58 37.37
CA PHE A 4 -66.01 -1.30 36.04
C PHE A 4 -67.06 -1.56 34.91
N VAL A 5 -66.73 -1.04 33.71
CA VAL A 5 -66.95 -1.60 32.35
C VAL A 5 -67.95 -0.90 31.40
N SER A 6 -67.42 -0.70 30.17
CA SER A 6 -68.00 -0.56 28.82
C SER A 6 -68.16 0.87 28.30
N ILE A 7 -67.25 1.41 27.45
CA ILE A 7 -66.69 0.96 26.16
C ILE A 7 -67.72 0.87 25.04
N ALA A 8 -67.38 1.59 23.96
CA ALA A 8 -67.82 1.51 22.57
C ALA A 8 -69.16 2.15 22.20
N LEU A 9 -69.08 3.28 21.48
CA LEU A 9 -69.85 3.44 20.24
C LEU A 9 -69.15 4.40 19.27
N CYS A 10 -68.61 3.80 18.20
CA CYS A 10 -68.58 4.31 16.83
C CYS A 10 -67.90 5.66 16.54
N LEU A 11 -66.57 5.65 16.43
CA LEU A 11 -65.87 6.43 15.42
C LEU A 11 -65.52 5.50 14.26
N PHE A 12 -66.47 5.33 13.33
CA PHE A 12 -66.16 4.87 11.98
C PHE A 12 -65.44 6.02 11.26
N VAL A 13 -64.15 6.18 11.54
CA VAL A 13 -63.24 6.77 10.56
C VAL A 13 -62.90 5.61 9.64
N ALA A 14 -63.57 5.55 8.49
CA ALA A 14 -63.02 4.83 7.36
C ALA A 14 -61.68 5.51 7.02
N THR A 15 -60.61 5.01 7.62
CA THR A 15 -59.27 5.16 7.04
C THR A 15 -59.33 4.34 5.76
N VAL A 16 -59.76 4.97 4.68
CA VAL A 16 -59.42 4.53 3.35
C VAL A 16 -57.91 4.74 3.29
N SER A 17 -57.16 3.73 3.73
CA SER A 17 -55.75 3.57 3.38
C SER A 17 -55.72 3.32 1.88
N VAL A 18 -55.94 4.39 1.12
CA VAL A 18 -55.46 4.48 -0.25
C VAL A 18 -53.94 4.57 -0.08
N SER A 19 -53.27 3.42 -0.02
CA SER A 19 -51.90 3.35 -0.45
C SER A 19 -51.92 3.84 -1.89
N ALA A 20 -51.54 5.11 -2.12
CA ALA A 20 -51.39 5.64 -3.45
C ALA A 20 -50.41 4.71 -4.16
N GLN A 21 -50.93 3.86 -5.05
CA GLN A 21 -50.13 2.87 -5.73
C GLN A 21 -49.28 3.64 -6.73
N LEU A 22 -47.96 3.63 -6.53
CA LEU A 22 -46.99 4.33 -7.38
C LEU A 22 -47.28 3.99 -8.85
N SER A 23 -47.53 5.00 -9.69
CA SER A 23 -47.79 4.74 -11.10
C SER A 23 -46.51 4.25 -11.79
N MET A 24 -46.66 3.50 -12.88
CA MET A 24 -45.49 2.95 -13.58
C MET A 24 -44.63 4.02 -14.27
N SER A 25 -45.21 5.19 -14.59
CA SER A 25 -44.46 6.35 -15.04
C SER A 25 -43.63 6.97 -13.91
N GLU A 26 -44.23 7.17 -12.72
CA GLU A 26 -43.51 7.70 -11.55
C GLU A 26 -42.40 6.75 -11.10
N PHE A 27 -42.67 5.44 -11.11
CA PHE A 27 -41.65 4.41 -10.87
C PHE A 27 -40.49 4.52 -11.85
N GLY A 28 -40.77 4.64 -13.15
CA GLY A 28 -39.73 4.75 -14.18
C GLY A 28 -38.83 5.98 -13.99
N GLU A 29 -39.43 7.12 -13.60
CA GLU A 29 -38.68 8.35 -13.30
C GLU A 29 -37.78 8.17 -12.06
N ILE A 30 -38.29 7.55 -11.00
CA ILE A 30 -37.51 7.31 -9.77
C ILE A 30 -36.35 6.35 -10.04
N VAL A 31 -36.57 5.27 -10.80
CA VAL A 31 -35.49 4.34 -11.12
C VAL A 31 -34.43 5.00 -11.99
N ASP A 32 -34.79 5.86 -12.95
CA ASP A 32 -33.79 6.59 -13.73
C ASP A 32 -32.98 7.57 -12.86
N GLN A 33 -33.62 8.24 -11.88
CA GLN A 33 -32.90 9.06 -10.90
C GLN A 33 -31.90 8.23 -10.10
N TYR A 34 -32.30 7.06 -9.59
CA TYR A 34 -31.37 6.17 -8.87
C TYR A 34 -30.28 5.61 -9.79
N ARG A 35 -30.59 5.29 -11.05
CA ARG A 35 -29.60 4.87 -12.03
C ARG A 35 -28.49 5.91 -12.18
N VAL A 36 -28.84 7.18 -12.34
CA VAL A 36 -27.87 8.29 -12.40
C VAL A 36 -27.07 8.39 -11.11
N ARG A 37 -27.72 8.34 -9.94
CA ARG A 37 -27.02 8.42 -8.65
C ARG A 37 -26.02 7.28 -8.45
N PHE A 38 -26.38 6.05 -8.83
CA PHE A 38 -25.48 4.89 -8.77
C PHE A 38 -24.33 4.99 -9.78
N GLU A 39 -24.58 5.54 -10.96
CA GLU A 39 -23.55 5.85 -11.97
C GLU A 39 -22.55 6.89 -11.42
N GLU A 40 -23.02 8.00 -10.87
CA GLU A 40 -22.17 9.02 -10.23
C GLU A 40 -21.36 8.45 -9.06
N LEU A 41 -21.97 7.61 -8.21
CA LEU A 41 -21.27 6.93 -7.12
C LEU A 41 -20.19 5.97 -7.64
N SER A 42 -20.46 5.26 -8.74
CA SER A 42 -19.46 4.41 -9.40
C SER A 42 -18.31 5.24 -9.98
N GLU A 43 -18.60 6.40 -10.58
CA GLU A 43 -17.58 7.28 -11.14
C GLU A 43 -16.65 7.84 -10.07
N ASP A 44 -17.18 8.25 -8.91
CA ASP A 44 -16.38 8.68 -7.75
C ASP A 44 -15.47 7.56 -7.25
N LYS A 45 -16.04 6.37 -7.04
CA LYS A 45 -15.29 5.17 -6.64
C LYS A 45 -14.16 4.84 -7.62
N ASP A 46 -14.45 4.86 -8.91
CA ASP A 46 -13.45 4.62 -9.96
C ASP A 46 -12.37 5.70 -10.00
N ALA A 47 -12.72 6.97 -9.79
CA ALA A 47 -11.76 8.06 -9.70
C ALA A 47 -10.79 7.86 -8.54
N PHE A 48 -11.30 7.49 -7.36
CA PHE A 48 -10.48 7.16 -6.21
C PHE A 48 -9.57 5.96 -6.46
N VAL A 49 -10.10 4.87 -7.05
CA VAL A 49 -9.29 3.68 -7.40
C VAL A 49 -8.15 4.03 -8.35
N ARG A 50 -8.40 4.88 -9.35
CA ARG A 50 -7.35 5.36 -10.26
C ARG A 50 -6.28 6.16 -9.51
N LEU A 51 -6.69 7.06 -8.62
CA LEU A 51 -5.77 7.85 -7.79
C LEU A 51 -4.90 6.94 -6.91
N ALA A 52 -5.52 6.03 -6.17
CA ALA A 52 -4.83 5.07 -5.31
C ALA A 52 -3.75 4.29 -6.09
N ARG A 53 -4.09 3.74 -7.27
CA ARG A 53 -3.13 3.04 -8.14
C ARG A 53 -1.95 3.90 -8.56
N VAL A 54 -2.16 5.19 -8.83
CA VAL A 54 -1.10 6.13 -9.20
C VAL A 54 -0.19 6.39 -8.00
N LEU A 55 -0.76 6.70 -6.84
CA LEU A 55 -0.01 6.98 -5.61
C LEU A 55 0.83 5.78 -5.19
N ILE A 56 0.24 4.59 -5.11
CA ILE A 56 0.95 3.35 -4.76
C ILE A 56 2.16 3.13 -5.68
N ARG A 57 1.99 3.29 -6.99
CA ARG A 57 3.09 3.13 -7.95
C ARG A 57 4.18 4.19 -7.77
N ALA A 58 3.79 5.44 -7.53
CA ALA A 58 4.73 6.53 -7.30
C ALA A 58 5.56 6.29 -6.04
N GLU A 59 4.91 5.89 -4.95
CA GLU A 59 5.54 5.62 -3.66
C GLU A 59 6.49 4.41 -3.72
N LEU A 60 6.04 3.27 -4.28
CA LEU A 60 6.90 2.11 -4.47
C LEU A 60 8.09 2.40 -5.40
N LYS A 61 7.90 3.24 -6.42
CA LYS A 61 8.99 3.70 -7.27
C LYS A 61 9.99 4.57 -6.49
N GLY A 62 9.51 5.54 -5.71
CA GLY A 62 10.35 6.40 -4.87
C GLY A 62 11.18 5.60 -3.86
N LEU A 63 10.59 4.55 -3.26
CA LEU A 63 11.31 3.63 -2.38
C LEU A 63 12.45 2.91 -3.11
N ASN A 64 12.24 2.46 -4.35
CA ASN A 64 13.31 1.83 -5.13
C ASN A 64 14.44 2.81 -5.45
N GLU A 65 14.08 4.00 -5.93
CA GLU A 65 15.08 5.01 -6.32
C GLU A 65 15.95 5.41 -5.13
N ALA A 66 15.34 5.61 -3.96
CA ALA A 66 16.06 5.91 -2.72
C ALA A 66 16.94 4.73 -2.25
N THR A 67 16.43 3.49 -2.32
CA THR A 67 17.21 2.30 -1.95
C THR A 67 18.40 2.10 -2.89
N LEU A 68 18.21 2.33 -4.19
CA LEU A 68 19.30 2.26 -5.18
C LEU A 68 20.34 3.35 -4.97
N ALA A 69 19.92 4.56 -4.60
CA ALA A 69 20.84 5.65 -4.26
C ALA A 69 21.71 5.27 -3.05
N ASN A 70 21.10 4.78 -1.97
CA ASN A 70 21.83 4.30 -0.80
C ASN A 70 22.84 3.20 -1.14
N LEU A 71 22.44 2.22 -1.96
CA LEU A 71 23.33 1.15 -2.42
C LEU A 71 24.50 1.67 -3.26
N ALA A 72 24.25 2.66 -4.12
CA ALA A 72 25.30 3.28 -4.94
C ALA A 72 26.29 4.05 -4.06
N ASP A 73 25.81 4.81 -3.08
CA ASP A 73 26.66 5.54 -2.13
C ASP A 73 27.53 4.57 -1.32
N ALA A 74 26.92 3.54 -0.72
CA ALA A 74 27.66 2.54 0.05
C ALA A 74 28.68 1.77 -0.79
N ARG A 75 28.36 1.48 -2.06
CA ARG A 75 29.32 0.88 -2.99
C ARG A 75 30.54 1.76 -3.19
N ASN A 76 30.33 3.05 -3.45
CA ASN A 76 31.44 3.98 -3.67
C ASN A 76 32.33 4.07 -2.41
N GLU A 77 31.71 4.16 -1.23
CA GLU A 77 32.45 4.15 0.04
C GLU A 77 33.28 2.87 0.23
N ILE A 78 32.72 1.69 -0.09
CA ILE A 78 33.43 0.41 -0.05
C ILE A 78 34.59 0.39 -1.06
N ASP A 79 34.34 0.81 -2.31
CA ASP A 79 35.34 0.83 -3.37
C ASP A 79 36.51 1.77 -3.02
N ASP A 80 36.23 2.92 -2.40
CA ASP A 80 37.24 3.87 -1.91
C ASP A 80 38.10 3.23 -0.81
N VAL A 81 37.48 2.64 0.21
CA VAL A 81 38.19 1.97 1.32
C VAL A 81 39.08 0.83 0.81
N LEU A 82 38.57 -0.01 -0.10
CA LEU A 82 39.32 -1.11 -0.69
C LEU A 82 40.47 -0.62 -1.59
N THR A 83 40.27 0.49 -2.29
CA THR A 83 41.31 1.10 -3.14
C THR A 83 42.44 1.66 -2.29
N GLU A 84 42.11 2.43 -1.25
CA GLU A 84 43.09 3.04 -0.33
C GLU A 84 44.02 1.98 0.27
N ILE A 85 43.48 0.91 0.85
CA ILE A 85 44.30 -0.13 1.47
C ILE A 85 45.12 -0.93 0.44
N ARG A 86 44.60 -1.17 -0.76
CA ARG A 86 45.37 -1.82 -1.83
C ARG A 86 46.54 -0.96 -2.27
N THR A 87 46.36 0.36 -2.35
CA THR A 87 47.44 1.30 -2.64
C THR A 87 48.49 1.27 -1.54
N GLU A 88 48.10 1.29 -0.27
CA GLU A 88 49.06 1.20 0.85
C GLU A 88 49.87 -0.10 0.83
N ILE A 89 49.23 -1.24 0.56
CA ILE A 89 49.93 -2.53 0.43
C ILE A 89 50.88 -2.49 -0.77
N ALA A 90 50.45 -1.94 -1.91
CA ALA A 90 51.28 -1.82 -3.10
C ALA A 90 52.50 -0.93 -2.84
N ASP A 91 52.33 0.21 -2.16
CA ASP A 91 53.44 1.10 -1.83
C ASP A 91 54.46 0.41 -0.91
N ALA A 92 54.00 -0.41 0.05
CA ALA A 92 54.88 -1.19 0.92
C ALA A 92 55.73 -2.23 0.15
N THR A 93 55.27 -2.75 -0.99
CA THR A 93 56.08 -3.68 -1.81
C THR A 93 57.32 -3.04 -2.43
N LEU A 94 57.39 -1.70 -2.50
CA LEU A 94 58.52 -0.97 -3.07
C LEU A 94 59.67 -0.78 -2.06
N GLU A 95 59.47 -1.14 -0.78
CA GLU A 95 60.49 -0.98 0.25
C GLU A 95 61.60 -2.05 0.15
N ALA A 96 62.83 -1.68 0.50
CA ALA A 96 64.02 -2.53 0.29
C ALA A 96 64.03 -3.84 1.10
N ASN A 97 63.20 -3.93 2.15
CA ASN A 97 63.09 -5.08 3.06
C ASN A 97 61.66 -5.66 3.08
N ALA A 98 60.84 -5.36 2.08
CA ALA A 98 59.46 -5.82 1.99
C ALA A 98 59.38 -7.36 1.91
N ASN A 99 58.48 -7.95 2.70
CA ASN A 99 58.12 -9.35 2.57
C ASN A 99 56.93 -9.51 1.61
N GLU A 100 57.23 -9.72 0.32
CA GLU A 100 56.21 -9.84 -0.74
C GLU A 100 55.16 -10.93 -0.45
N GLU A 101 55.56 -12.09 0.09
CA GLU A 101 54.62 -13.17 0.41
C GLU A 101 53.65 -12.76 1.53
N CYS A 102 54.14 -12.00 2.52
CA CYS A 102 53.32 -11.45 3.59
C CYS A 102 52.32 -10.42 3.05
N LEU A 103 52.77 -9.49 2.21
CA LEU A 103 51.94 -8.46 1.59
C LEU A 103 50.87 -9.05 0.65
N LEU A 104 51.21 -10.08 -0.13
CA LEU A 104 50.23 -10.78 -0.98
C LEU A 104 49.12 -11.44 -0.16
N ARG A 105 49.44 -12.03 1.00
CA ARG A 105 48.41 -12.55 1.92
C ARG A 105 47.50 -11.45 2.46
N LEU A 106 48.01 -10.24 2.68
CA LEU A 106 47.17 -9.10 3.07
C LEU A 106 46.22 -8.68 1.95
N VAL A 107 46.64 -8.76 0.68
CA VAL A 107 45.75 -8.52 -0.47
C VAL A 107 44.61 -9.54 -0.51
N ASP A 108 44.90 -10.82 -0.28
CA ASP A 108 43.87 -11.86 -0.23
C ASP A 108 42.83 -11.56 0.87
N LEU A 109 43.28 -11.13 2.06
CA LEU A 109 42.39 -10.69 3.14
C LEU A 109 41.52 -9.50 2.73
N VAL A 110 42.10 -8.48 2.06
CA VAL A 110 41.32 -7.33 1.55
C VAL A 110 40.25 -7.78 0.55
N ILE A 111 40.57 -8.75 -0.32
CA ILE A 111 39.60 -9.29 -1.28
C ILE A 111 38.46 -10.00 -0.55
N ASP A 112 38.75 -10.80 0.47
CA ASP A 112 37.74 -11.54 1.24
C ASP A 112 36.85 -10.61 2.08
N GLU A 113 37.41 -9.55 2.67
CA GLU A 113 36.62 -8.51 3.35
C GLU A 113 35.75 -7.73 2.36
N GLY A 114 36.25 -7.46 1.16
CA GLY A 114 35.46 -6.85 0.07
C GLY A 114 34.29 -7.73 -0.36
N ARG A 115 34.48 -9.06 -0.47
CA ARG A 115 33.38 -10.01 -0.72
C ARG A 115 32.34 -9.99 0.40
N THR A 116 32.80 -10.02 1.64
CA THR A 116 31.93 -9.97 2.82
C THR A 116 31.10 -8.69 2.87
N ALA A 117 31.69 -7.55 2.50
CA ALA A 117 30.97 -6.29 2.37
C ALA A 117 29.92 -6.34 1.25
N GLY A 118 30.25 -6.91 0.08
CA GLY A 118 29.31 -7.12 -1.02
C GLY A 118 28.13 -8.02 -0.66
N ASP A 119 28.38 -9.09 0.10
CA ASP A 119 27.32 -9.95 0.63
C ASP A 119 26.42 -9.19 1.63
N GLY A 120 27.04 -8.37 2.50
CA GLY A 120 26.33 -7.49 3.43
C GLY A 120 25.41 -6.50 2.72
N MET A 121 25.88 -5.84 1.66
CA MET A 121 25.05 -4.97 0.83
C MET A 121 23.86 -5.71 0.23
N SER A 122 24.09 -6.93 -0.27
CA SER A 122 23.05 -7.77 -0.86
C SER A 122 21.99 -8.15 0.17
N SER A 123 22.39 -8.45 1.40
CA SER A 123 21.48 -8.70 2.53
C SER A 123 20.64 -7.45 2.87
N CYS A 124 21.27 -6.28 2.97
CA CYS A 124 20.55 -5.02 3.24
C CYS A 124 19.54 -4.64 2.14
N ALA A 125 19.77 -5.11 0.90
CA ALA A 125 18.85 -4.92 -0.23
C ALA A 125 17.71 -5.95 -0.25
N ALA A 126 17.98 -7.20 0.12
CA ALA A 126 17.02 -8.30 0.10
C ALA A 126 15.78 -8.01 0.97
N ASP A 127 15.99 -7.55 2.21
CA ASP A 127 14.90 -7.19 3.14
C ASP A 127 13.96 -6.13 2.54
N LYS A 128 14.53 -5.18 1.77
CA LYS A 128 13.75 -4.09 1.15
C LYS A 128 13.01 -4.54 -0.11
N ILE A 129 13.54 -5.53 -0.83
CA ILE A 129 12.82 -6.18 -1.93
C ILE A 129 11.61 -6.93 -1.40
N GLU A 130 11.77 -7.70 -0.32
CA GLU A 130 10.66 -8.46 0.29
C GLU A 130 9.54 -7.54 0.79
N ILE A 131 9.88 -6.46 1.51
CA ILE A 131 8.90 -5.47 1.97
C ILE A 131 8.14 -4.86 0.79
N LYS A 132 8.85 -4.50 -0.29
CA LYS A 132 8.24 -3.91 -1.48
C LYS A 132 7.28 -4.89 -2.17
N GLU A 133 7.68 -6.15 -2.33
CA GLU A 133 6.84 -7.17 -2.98
C GLU A 133 5.59 -7.44 -2.15
N GLY A 134 5.73 -7.55 -0.82
CA GLY A 134 4.60 -7.68 0.11
C GLY A 134 3.64 -6.49 0.02
N LEU A 135 4.14 -5.26 0.13
CA LEU A 135 3.32 -4.05 -0.02
C LEU A 135 2.64 -4.00 -1.39
N GLY A 136 3.35 -4.36 -2.46
CA GLY A 136 2.81 -4.41 -3.81
C GLY A 136 1.59 -5.33 -3.94
N ASP A 137 1.63 -6.51 -3.34
CA ASP A 137 0.53 -7.48 -3.36
C ASP A 137 -0.66 -7.07 -2.49
N GLU A 138 -0.39 -6.49 -1.32
CA GLU A 138 -1.43 -5.95 -0.42
C GLU A 138 -2.20 -4.83 -1.11
N PHE A 139 -1.51 -3.85 -1.70
CA PHE A 139 -2.14 -2.75 -2.42
C PHE A 139 -2.84 -3.19 -3.71
N ARG A 140 -2.34 -4.22 -4.38
CA ARG A 140 -3.05 -4.83 -5.51
C ARG A 140 -4.37 -5.45 -5.05
N THR A 141 -4.37 -6.09 -3.89
CA THR A 141 -5.58 -6.66 -3.28
C THR A 141 -6.57 -5.56 -2.90
N LEU A 142 -6.11 -4.49 -2.24
CA LEU A 142 -6.92 -3.31 -1.91
C LEU A 142 -7.59 -2.72 -3.16
N THR A 143 -6.79 -2.36 -4.17
CA THR A 143 -7.31 -1.71 -5.39
C THR A 143 -8.22 -2.61 -6.22
N ASN A 144 -8.04 -3.94 -6.17
CA ASN A 144 -8.98 -4.89 -6.79
C ASN A 144 -10.30 -4.99 -6.03
N THR A 145 -10.26 -4.97 -4.69
CA THR A 145 -11.46 -4.96 -3.84
C THR A 145 -12.26 -3.69 -4.06
N LEU A 146 -11.61 -2.52 -4.06
CA LEU A 146 -12.25 -1.24 -4.35
C LEU A 146 -12.85 -1.20 -5.77
N GLN A 147 -12.16 -1.76 -6.76
CA GLN A 147 -12.70 -1.87 -8.12
C GLN A 147 -13.97 -2.73 -8.16
N ARG A 148 -14.01 -3.84 -7.42
CA ARG A 148 -15.21 -4.69 -7.35
C ARG A 148 -16.38 -3.95 -6.69
N ILE A 149 -16.12 -3.18 -5.63
CA ILE A 149 -17.12 -2.34 -4.97
C ILE A 149 -17.66 -1.27 -5.93
N SER A 150 -16.77 -0.66 -6.73
CA SER A 150 -17.15 0.29 -7.78
C SER A 150 -18.04 -0.35 -8.85
N THR A 151 -17.59 -1.45 -9.45
CA THR A 151 -18.35 -2.17 -10.49
C THR A 151 -19.70 -2.64 -9.98
N ALA A 152 -19.76 -3.15 -8.74
CA ALA A 152 -21.02 -3.54 -8.14
C ALA A 152 -22.00 -2.37 -8.13
N ALA A 153 -21.58 -1.17 -7.69
CA ALA A 153 -22.43 0.02 -7.63
C ALA A 153 -23.09 0.38 -8.98
N ALA A 154 -22.35 0.28 -10.08
CA ALA A 154 -22.87 0.53 -11.43
C ALA A 154 -23.93 -0.50 -11.88
N GLU A 155 -23.84 -1.74 -11.39
CA GLU A 155 -24.72 -2.84 -11.80
C GLU A 155 -25.99 -2.95 -10.94
N TYR A 156 -26.02 -2.36 -9.74
CA TYR A 156 -27.14 -2.42 -8.79
C TYR A 156 -28.51 -2.06 -9.38
N PRO A 157 -28.66 -0.96 -10.14
CA PRO A 157 -29.95 -0.58 -10.74
C PRO A 157 -30.50 -1.60 -11.74
N LEU A 158 -29.63 -2.35 -12.42
CA LEU A 158 -30.04 -3.39 -13.37
C LEU A 158 -30.34 -4.71 -12.63
N PHE A 159 -29.50 -5.03 -11.64
CA PHE A 159 -29.64 -6.23 -10.82
C PHE A 159 -30.96 -6.23 -10.02
N SER A 160 -31.40 -5.07 -9.54
CA SER A 160 -32.62 -4.94 -8.74
C SER A 160 -33.88 -5.46 -9.44
N TYR A 161 -33.97 -5.31 -10.77
CA TYR A 161 -35.06 -5.85 -11.59
C TYR A 161 -35.13 -7.38 -11.62
N THR A 162 -34.04 -8.07 -11.28
CA THR A 162 -34.02 -9.54 -11.17
C THR A 162 -34.51 -10.03 -9.80
N GLN A 163 -34.53 -9.16 -8.79
CA GLN A 163 -34.87 -9.48 -7.41
C GLN A 163 -36.27 -8.99 -7.01
N HIS A 164 -36.78 -7.94 -7.67
CA HIS A 164 -38.04 -7.31 -7.32
C HIS A 164 -39.08 -7.36 -8.44
N ASN A 165 -40.31 -7.71 -8.09
CA ASN A 165 -41.44 -7.66 -9.01
C ASN A 165 -41.96 -6.22 -9.15
N SER A 166 -41.25 -5.45 -9.98
CA SER A 166 -41.51 -4.02 -10.24
C SER A 166 -42.94 -3.71 -10.69
N PHE A 167 -43.65 -4.69 -11.26
CA PHE A 167 -45.03 -4.51 -11.73
C PHE A 167 -46.08 -4.74 -10.64
N ALA A 168 -45.82 -5.65 -9.70
CA ALA A 168 -46.74 -5.93 -8.61
C ALA A 168 -46.49 -4.99 -7.42
N GLU A 169 -45.22 -4.70 -7.13
CA GLU A 169 -44.76 -4.00 -5.92
C GLU A 169 -43.72 -2.91 -6.28
N PRO A 170 -44.11 -1.88 -7.07
CA PRO A 170 -43.20 -0.83 -7.50
C PRO A 170 -42.63 0.00 -6.34
N GLN A 171 -43.41 0.22 -5.26
CA GLN A 171 -42.94 0.96 -4.09
C GLN A 171 -41.85 0.20 -3.34
N GLU A 172 -41.99 -1.10 -3.15
CA GLU A 172 -40.97 -1.92 -2.47
C GLU A 172 -39.64 -1.90 -3.23
N HIS A 173 -39.67 -1.92 -4.56
CA HIS A 173 -38.47 -1.80 -5.36
C HIS A 173 -37.81 -0.41 -5.21
N VAL A 174 -38.60 0.66 -5.14
CA VAL A 174 -38.06 2.01 -4.85
C VAL A 174 -37.40 2.07 -3.47
N ASP A 175 -38.09 1.57 -2.44
CA ASP A 175 -37.57 1.55 -1.07
C ASP A 175 -36.24 0.77 -1.01
N TRP A 176 -36.15 -0.36 -1.72
CA TRP A 176 -34.92 -1.13 -1.82
C TRP A 176 -33.79 -0.37 -2.51
N LEU A 177 -34.07 0.35 -3.61
CA LEU A 177 -33.06 1.16 -4.30
C LEU A 177 -32.52 2.28 -3.41
N GLU A 178 -33.40 2.93 -2.65
CA GLU A 178 -33.05 3.96 -1.66
C GLU A 178 -32.16 3.39 -0.56
N GLU A 179 -32.63 2.34 0.11
CA GLU A 179 -31.89 1.71 1.21
C GLU A 179 -30.51 1.21 0.77
N ASN A 180 -30.42 0.60 -0.41
CA ASN A 180 -29.14 0.10 -0.92
C ASN A 180 -28.21 1.22 -1.37
N TYR A 181 -28.75 2.29 -1.96
CA TYR A 181 -27.95 3.45 -2.33
C TYR A 181 -27.35 4.09 -1.08
N ASP A 182 -28.18 4.37 -0.07
CA ASP A 182 -27.74 5.00 1.18
C ASP A 182 -26.76 4.11 1.94
N ALA A 183 -26.97 2.79 1.97
CA ALA A 183 -26.03 1.85 2.56
C ALA A 183 -24.67 1.87 1.83
N GLN A 184 -24.66 1.94 0.50
CA GLN A 184 -23.42 2.01 -0.27
C GLN A 184 -22.68 3.33 -0.11
N VAL A 185 -23.39 4.44 -0.05
CA VAL A 185 -22.81 5.76 0.25
C VAL A 185 -22.22 5.74 1.66
N ALA A 186 -22.98 5.27 2.65
CA ALA A 186 -22.52 5.21 4.03
C ALA A 186 -21.27 4.32 4.18
N PHE A 187 -21.27 3.14 3.54
CA PHE A 187 -20.10 2.25 3.54
C PHE A 187 -18.90 2.88 2.83
N TRP A 188 -19.12 3.52 1.68
CA TRP A 188 -18.05 4.17 0.94
C TRP A 188 -17.42 5.32 1.73
N ASP A 189 -18.27 6.22 2.24
CA ASP A 189 -17.82 7.47 2.84
C ASP A 189 -17.22 7.28 4.24
N ASN A 190 -17.72 6.32 5.02
CA ASN A 190 -17.33 6.14 6.42
C ASN A 190 -16.42 4.95 6.66
N VAL A 191 -16.21 4.08 5.67
CA VAL A 191 -15.41 2.86 5.83
C VAL A 191 -14.42 2.70 4.68
N ALA A 192 -14.89 2.37 3.48
CA ALA A 192 -13.99 1.90 2.42
C ALA A 192 -12.99 2.96 1.94
N ARG A 193 -13.44 4.21 1.73
CA ARG A 193 -12.56 5.30 1.29
C ARG A 193 -11.63 5.77 2.41
N PRO A 194 -12.09 6.01 3.66
CA PRO A 194 -11.19 6.38 4.75
C PRO A 194 -10.10 5.34 5.04
N GLU A 195 -10.45 4.05 5.14
CA GLU A 195 -9.48 2.98 5.41
C GLU A 195 -8.43 2.89 4.28
N ALA A 196 -8.89 2.95 3.02
CA ALA A 196 -7.97 2.97 1.88
C ALA A 196 -7.10 4.22 1.85
N GLN A 197 -7.59 5.37 2.32
CA GLN A 197 -6.80 6.60 2.42
C GLN A 197 -5.76 6.48 3.53
N GLU A 198 -6.10 5.92 4.68
CA GLU A 198 -5.14 5.67 5.77
C GLU A 198 -4.00 4.75 5.32
N ASP A 199 -4.30 3.68 4.58
CA ASP A 199 -3.28 2.81 4.00
C ASP A 199 -2.35 3.55 3.03
N LEU A 200 -2.90 4.46 2.20
CA LEU A 200 -2.12 5.30 1.30
C LEU A 200 -1.24 6.30 2.05
N ASP A 201 -1.77 6.93 3.10
CA ASP A 201 -1.04 7.88 3.93
C ASP A 201 0.09 7.19 4.69
N ASN A 202 -0.17 5.99 5.22
CA ASN A 202 0.83 5.16 5.89
C ASN A 202 1.98 4.78 4.95
N LEU A 203 1.72 4.54 3.67
CA LEU A 203 2.78 4.29 2.69
C LEU A 203 3.71 5.50 2.54
N GLU A 204 3.13 6.70 2.42
CA GLU A 204 3.90 7.94 2.30
C GLU A 204 4.72 8.23 3.58
N ILE A 205 4.09 8.07 4.75
CA ILE A 205 4.69 8.33 6.06
C ILE A 205 5.84 7.35 6.37
N ASN A 206 5.67 6.08 6.02
CA ASN A 206 6.66 5.04 6.35
C ASN A 206 7.84 4.99 5.36
N ARG A 207 7.69 5.49 4.13
CA ARG A 207 8.77 5.48 3.12
C ARG A 207 10.08 6.08 3.65
N PRO A 208 10.13 7.29 4.27
CA PRO A 208 11.37 7.84 4.81
C PRO A 208 12.03 6.96 5.87
N ALA A 209 11.24 6.31 6.73
CA ALA A 209 11.76 5.41 7.76
C ALA A 209 12.41 4.17 7.12
N LEU A 210 11.75 3.55 6.13
CA LEU A 210 12.29 2.40 5.41
C LEU A 210 13.61 2.73 4.68
N VAL A 211 13.71 3.94 4.12
CA VAL A 211 14.95 4.44 3.48
C VAL A 211 16.05 4.65 4.52
N ALA A 212 15.73 5.24 5.67
CA ALA A 212 16.68 5.46 6.76
C ALA A 212 17.22 4.14 7.34
N GLU A 213 16.36 3.14 7.51
CA GLU A 213 16.78 1.79 7.94
C GLU A 213 17.73 1.12 6.94
N ASN A 214 17.45 1.25 5.64
CA ASN A 214 18.35 0.73 4.61
C ASN A 214 19.72 1.42 4.67
N ARG A 215 19.74 2.75 4.84
CA ARG A 215 21.00 3.50 5.02
C ARG A 215 21.75 3.02 6.26
N ALA A 216 21.07 2.88 7.40
CA ALA A 216 21.69 2.41 8.64
C ALA A 216 22.28 0.99 8.51
N CYS A 217 21.61 0.10 7.78
CA CYS A 217 22.15 -1.24 7.48
C CYS A 217 23.45 -1.16 6.67
N LEU A 218 23.47 -0.32 5.63
CA LEU A 218 24.65 -0.14 4.77
C LEU A 218 25.81 0.55 5.51
N ASP A 219 25.52 1.55 6.35
CA ASP A 219 26.53 2.20 7.19
C ASP A 219 27.20 1.18 8.13
N ALA A 220 26.45 0.21 8.65
CA ALA A 220 27.02 -0.86 9.47
C ALA A 220 27.95 -1.80 8.67
N VAL A 221 27.62 -2.08 7.40
CA VAL A 221 28.50 -2.84 6.49
C VAL A 221 29.81 -2.09 6.25
N VAL A 222 29.72 -0.79 5.92
CA VAL A 222 30.89 0.08 5.70
C VAL A 222 31.75 0.19 6.97
N ALA A 223 31.13 0.35 8.14
CA ALA A 223 31.84 0.42 9.41
C ALA A 223 32.60 -0.88 9.74
N ARG A 224 31.99 -2.04 9.44
CA ARG A 224 32.63 -3.35 9.60
C ARG A 224 33.84 -3.49 8.68
N LEU A 225 33.71 -3.13 7.40
CA LEU A 225 34.82 -3.14 6.45
C LEU A 225 35.98 -2.25 6.91
N ASN A 226 35.68 -1.02 7.32
CA ASN A 226 36.68 -0.09 7.84
C ASN A 226 37.42 -0.65 9.05
N THR A 227 36.71 -1.33 9.96
CA THR A 227 37.32 -1.98 11.12
C THR A 227 38.29 -3.09 10.69
N ALA A 228 37.88 -3.94 9.74
CA ALA A 228 38.72 -5.02 9.23
C ALA A 228 39.96 -4.48 8.51
N VAL A 229 39.77 -3.50 7.63
CA VAL A 229 40.86 -2.84 6.87
C VAL A 229 41.86 -2.15 7.80
N ASN A 230 41.42 -1.51 8.87
CA ASN A 230 42.33 -0.95 9.88
C ASN A 230 43.18 -2.02 10.56
N GLY A 231 42.64 -3.23 10.77
CA GLY A 231 43.40 -4.38 11.27
C GLY A 231 44.43 -4.88 10.26
N ILE A 232 44.13 -4.83 8.96
CA ILE A 232 45.06 -5.16 7.87
C ILE A 232 46.18 -4.11 7.80
N ARG A 233 45.82 -2.82 7.85
CA ARG A 233 46.76 -1.69 7.83
C ARG A 233 47.85 -1.79 8.90
N GLN A 234 47.47 -2.20 10.11
CA GLN A 234 48.43 -2.41 11.21
C GLN A 234 49.44 -3.52 10.95
N GLN A 235 49.12 -4.49 10.09
CA GLN A 235 50.00 -5.61 9.75
C GLN A 235 50.97 -5.26 8.61
N ILE A 236 50.69 -4.22 7.82
CA ILE A 236 51.54 -3.81 6.69
C ILE A 236 52.98 -3.58 7.14
N ASN A 237 53.21 -2.80 8.20
CA ASN A 237 54.56 -2.49 8.72
C ASN A 237 55.31 -3.69 9.34
N SER A 238 54.62 -4.82 9.53
CA SER A 238 55.23 -6.07 10.00
C SER A 238 55.57 -7.03 8.87
N CYS A 239 55.10 -6.71 7.67
CA CYS A 239 55.62 -7.18 6.41
C CYS A 239 56.64 -6.14 5.88
#